data_AF-A0A5N5E455-F1
#
_entry.id   AF-A0A5N5E455-F1
#
_cell.length_a   1.000
_cell.length_b   1.000
_cell.length_c   1.000
_cell.angle_alpha   90.00
_cell.angle_beta   90.00
_cell.angle_gamma   90.00
#
_symmetry.space_group_name_H-M   'P 1'
#
loop_
_entity.id
_entity.type
_entity.pdbx_description
1 polymer ?
#
loop_
_entity_poly.entity_id
_entity_poly.type
_entity_poly.pdbx_seq_one_letter_code
_entity_poly.pdbx_strand_id
1 'polypeptide(L)'
;MENPLDGVKPDIGVLGPAFNSVWARVVGAIWGVALAASVVKLIMALYKMRSMNKAGMPTEMADAGQEAKIAGIAVGCLASVGIIVGAILFVVGGGN
;
A
#
# COMPACT_ATOMS: atom_id res chain seq x y z
N MET A 1 12.42 -11.26 -32.32
CA MET A 1 11.41 -10.25 -32.72
C MET A 1 11.61 -9.08 -31.78
N GLU A 2 11.96 -7.91 -32.30
CA GLU A 2 12.09 -6.68 -31.50
C GLU A 2 10.75 -6.34 -30.85
N ASN A 3 10.78 -5.99 -29.57
CA ASN A 3 9.60 -5.51 -28.86
C ASN A 3 9.27 -4.11 -29.42
N PRO A 4 8.09 -3.89 -30.04
CA PRO A 4 7.73 -2.59 -30.61
C PRO A 4 7.57 -1.48 -29.55
N LEU A 5 7.68 -1.83 -28.27
CA LEU A 5 7.63 -0.91 -27.13
C LEU A 5 9.02 -0.66 -26.52
N ASP A 6 10.10 -1.20 -27.08
CA ASP A 6 11.46 -0.86 -26.64
C ASP A 6 11.71 0.64 -26.79
N GLY A 7 12.10 1.29 -25.69
CA GLY A 7 12.32 2.75 -25.63
C GLY A 7 11.07 3.59 -25.34
N VAL A 8 9.87 2.99 -25.31
CA VAL A 8 8.64 3.70 -24.90
C VAL A 8 8.56 3.72 -23.38
N LYS A 9 8.96 4.84 -22.77
CA LYS A 9 8.78 5.07 -21.34
C LYS A 9 7.34 5.55 -21.08
N PRO A 10 6.65 5.06 -20.03
CA PRO A 10 5.34 5.59 -19.64
C PRO A 10 5.47 7.08 -19.33
N ASP A 11 4.96 7.94 -20.21
CA ASP A 11 4.98 9.39 -20.05
C ASP A 11 3.57 9.96 -20.18
N ILE A 12 3.09 10.56 -19.10
CA ILE A 12 1.81 11.26 -19.03
C ILE A 12 1.96 12.75 -19.32
N GLY A 13 3.18 13.19 -19.68
CA GLY A 13 3.51 14.53 -20.14
C GLY A 13 2.78 14.97 -21.41
N VAL A 14 2.25 14.02 -22.20
CA VAL A 14 1.28 14.29 -23.30
C VAL A 14 0.05 15.06 -22.81
N LEU A 15 -0.35 14.86 -21.55
CA LEU A 15 -1.46 15.59 -20.92
C LEU A 15 -1.03 16.93 -20.30
N GLY A 16 0.25 17.29 -20.43
CA GLY A 16 0.86 18.52 -19.94
C GLY A 16 1.63 18.35 -18.61
N PRO A 17 2.71 19.13 -18.39
CA PRO A 17 3.52 19.05 -17.16
C PRO A 17 2.73 19.34 -15.88
N ALA A 18 1.74 20.24 -15.97
CA ALA A 18 0.88 20.61 -14.85
C ALA A 18 -0.02 19.44 -14.41
N PHE A 19 -0.55 18.67 -15.35
CA PHE A 19 -1.33 17.47 -15.04
C PHE A 19 -0.45 16.46 -14.30
N ASN A 20 0.78 16.25 -14.77
CA ASN A 20 1.73 15.30 -14.17
C ASN A 20 1.96 15.56 -12.67
N SER A 21 2.13 16.83 -12.30
CA SER A 21 2.34 17.25 -10.91
C SER A 21 1.08 17.11 -10.04
N VAL A 22 -0.08 17.45 -10.60
CA VAL A 22 -1.35 17.43 -9.87
C VAL A 22 -1.83 16.01 -9.61
N TRP A 23 -1.82 15.11 -10.61
CA TRP A 23 -2.30 13.75 -10.41
C TRP A 23 -1.41 12.99 -9.42
N ALA A 24 -0.08 13.17 -9.50
CA ALA A 24 0.86 12.51 -8.61
C ALA A 24 0.62 12.94 -7.15
N ARG A 25 0.33 14.23 -6.94
CA ARG A 25 -0.01 14.78 -5.62
C ARG A 25 -1.34 14.25 -5.09
N VAL A 26 -2.35 14.13 -5.94
CA VAL A 26 -3.69 13.60 -5.56
C VAL A 26 -3.60 12.12 -5.20
N VAL A 27 -2.97 11.30 -6.04
CA VAL A 27 -2.80 9.86 -5.78
C VAL A 27 -1.94 9.63 -4.55
N GLY A 28 -0.84 10.38 -4.39
CA GLY A 28 0.01 10.34 -3.20
C GLY A 28 -0.76 10.67 -1.92
N ALA A 29 -1.64 11.68 -1.95
CA ALA A 29 -2.48 12.04 -0.81
C ALA A 29 -3.48 10.92 -0.45
N ILE A 30 -4.16 10.36 -1.44
CA ILE A 30 -5.11 9.24 -1.23
C ILE A 30 -4.38 8.02 -0.63
N TRP A 31 -3.20 7.69 -1.16
CA TRP A 31 -2.40 6.58 -0.66
C TRP A 31 -1.94 6.81 0.79
N GLY A 32 -1.45 8.02 1.11
CA GLY A 32 -1.05 8.38 2.47
C GLY A 32 -2.21 8.25 3.47
N VAL A 33 -3.40 8.71 3.10
CA VAL A 33 -4.61 8.57 3.94
C VAL A 33 -5.00 7.10 4.13
N ALA A 34 -4.97 6.29 3.06
CA ALA A 34 -5.29 4.86 3.14
C ALA A 34 -4.32 4.09 4.04
N LEU A 35 -3.02 4.43 3.95
CA LEU A 35 -1.99 3.83 4.80
C LEU A 35 -2.18 4.22 6.27
N ALA A 36 -2.43 5.51 6.55
CA ALA A 36 -2.71 5.99 7.90
C ALA A 36 -3.94 5.30 8.52
N ALA A 37 -5.04 5.21 7.78
CA ALA A 37 -6.26 4.54 8.24
C ALA A 37 -6.01 3.04 8.56
N SER A 38 -5.21 2.37 7.74
CA SER A 38 -4.86 0.96 7.94
C SER A 38 -4.00 0.74 9.19
N VAL A 39 -3.06 1.66 9.47
CA VAL A 39 -2.27 1.64 10.71
C VAL A 39 -3.15 1.81 11.94
N VAL A 40 -4.09 2.76 11.92
CA VAL A 40 -5.02 2.97 13.04
C VAL A 40 -5.87 1.72 13.30
N LYS A 41 -6.39 1.09 12.23
CA LYS A 41 -7.14 -0.19 12.32
C LYS A 41 -6.28 -1.31 12.92
N LEU A 42 -5.03 -1.44 12.49
CA LEU A 42 -4.09 -2.42 13.04
C LEU A 42 -3.84 -2.19 14.55
N ILE A 43 -3.59 -0.94 14.95
CA ILE A 43 -3.39 -0.58 16.36
C ILE A 43 -4.63 -0.96 17.19
N MET A 44 -5.84 -0.64 16.72
CA MET A 44 -7.08 -1.00 17.42
C MET A 44 -7.27 -2.52 17.54
N ALA A 45 -7.00 -3.28 16.47
CA ALA A 45 -7.10 -4.74 16.48
C ALA A 45 -6.12 -5.37 17.48
N LEU A 46 -4.89 -4.87 17.55
CA LEU A 46 -3.89 -5.31 18.53
C LEU A 46 -4.31 -4.99 19.97
N TYR A 47 -4.87 -3.80 20.22
CA TYR A 47 -5.40 -3.46 21.56
C TYR A 47 -6.57 -4.36 21.96
N LYS A 48 -7.51 -4.64 21.05
CA LYS A 48 -8.63 -5.56 21.29
C LYS A 48 -8.11 -6.96 21.63
N MET A 49 -7.17 -7.48 20.84
CA MET A 49 -6.54 -8.79 21.10
C MET A 49 -5.88 -8.85 22.48
N ARG A 50 -5.16 -7.80 22.90
CA ARG A 50 -4.55 -7.72 24.24
C ARG A 50 -5.58 -7.65 25.36
N SER A 51 -6.68 -6.93 25.15
CA SER A 51 -7.77 -6.84 26.12
C SER A 51 -8.45 -8.19 26.34
N MET A 52 -8.80 -8.89 25.25
CA MET A 52 -9.44 -10.21 25.31
C MET A 52 -8.53 -11.27 25.93
N ASN A 53 -7.20 -11.16 25.72
CA ASN A 53 -6.22 -11.99 26.40
C ASN A 53 -6.29 -11.86 27.92
N LYS A 54 -6.34 -10.62 28.41
CA LYS A 54 -6.43 -10.33 29.84
C LYS A 54 -7.77 -10.77 30.44
N ALA A 55 -8.85 -10.79 29.65
CA ALA A 55 -10.19 -11.18 30.07
C ALA A 55 -10.41 -12.70 30.14
N GLY A 56 -9.46 -13.52 29.67
CA GLY A 56 -9.58 -14.99 29.71
C GLY A 56 -10.65 -15.54 28.77
N MET A 57 -10.95 -14.86 27.66
CA MET A 57 -11.97 -15.25 26.67
C MET A 57 -11.32 -15.86 25.42
N PRO A 58 -11.00 -17.17 25.41
CA PRO A 58 -10.19 -17.80 24.35
C PRO A 58 -10.86 -17.79 22.97
N THR A 59 -12.19 -17.88 22.90
CA THR A 59 -12.95 -17.87 21.64
C THR A 59 -12.91 -16.50 20.97
N GLU A 60 -13.16 -15.42 21.72
CA GLU A 60 -13.10 -14.04 21.19
C GLU A 60 -11.67 -13.60 20.86
N MET A 61 -10.68 -14.25 21.48
CA MET A 61 -9.27 -14.09 21.19
C MET A 61 -8.91 -14.55 19.76
N ALA A 62 -9.50 -15.67 19.31
CA ALA A 62 -9.25 -16.21 17.98
C ALA A 62 -9.77 -15.27 16.89
N ASP A 63 -10.97 -14.72 17.07
CA ASP A 63 -11.57 -13.74 16.17
C ASP A 63 -10.77 -12.42 16.16
N ALA A 64 -10.37 -11.92 17.33
CA ALA A 64 -9.53 -10.72 17.43
C ALA A 64 -8.14 -10.92 16.80
N GLY A 65 -7.57 -12.11 16.90
CA GLY A 65 -6.30 -12.47 16.24
C GLY A 65 -6.43 -12.50 14.72
N GLN A 66 -7.56 -13.00 14.19
CA GLN A 66 -7.84 -12.97 12.76
C GLN A 66 -8.00 -11.53 12.25
N GLU A 67 -8.71 -10.67 12.98
CA GLU A 67 -8.82 -9.23 12.67
C GLU A 67 -7.43 -8.55 12.62
N ALA A 68 -6.57 -8.82 13.61
CA ALA A 68 -5.21 -8.27 13.66
C ALA A 68 -4.34 -8.76 12.49
N LYS A 69 -4.44 -10.04 12.11
CA LYS A 69 -3.74 -10.60 10.95
C LYS A 69 -4.18 -9.92 9.65
N ILE A 70 -5.48 -9.75 9.44
CA ILE A 70 -6.03 -9.09 8.24
C ILE A 70 -5.57 -7.63 8.19
N ALA A 71 -5.64 -6.91 9.30
CA ALA A 71 -5.16 -5.52 9.38
C ALA A 71 -3.65 -5.42 9.11
N GLY A 72 -2.85 -6.37 9.61
CA GLY A 72 -1.42 -6.43 9.37
C GLY A 72 -1.08 -6.67 7.90
N ILE A 73 -1.79 -7.58 7.25
CA ILE A 73 -1.66 -7.82 5.80
C ILE A 73 -2.03 -6.56 5.01
N ALA A 74 -3.12 -5.87 5.37
CA ALA A 74 -3.53 -4.64 4.71
C ALA A 74 -2.46 -3.54 4.79
N VAL A 75 -1.85 -3.33 5.96
CA VAL A 75 -0.73 -2.39 6.15
C VAL A 75 0.47 -2.81 5.31
N GLY A 76 0.85 -4.10 5.36
CA GLY A 76 1.98 -4.63 4.60
C GLY A 76 1.80 -4.45 3.09
N CYS A 77 0.61 -4.78 2.56
CA CYS A 77 0.27 -4.56 1.16
C CYS A 77 0.37 -3.07 0.80
N LEU A 78 -0.26 -2.17 1.55
CA LEU A 78 -0.23 -0.73 1.27
C LEU A 78 1.17 -0.12 1.36
N ALA A 79 1.99 -0.56 2.31
CA ALA A 79 3.39 -0.11 2.43
C ALA A 79 4.26 -0.61 1.27
N SER A 80 3.99 -1.83 0.78
CA SER A 80 4.77 -2.44 -0.31
C SER A 80 4.46 -1.86 -1.71
N VAL A 81 3.35 -1.16 -1.89
CA VAL A 81 2.97 -0.55 -3.19
C VAL A 81 4.08 0.34 -3.74
N GLY A 82 4.68 1.20 -2.90
CA GLY A 82 5.77 2.07 -3.32
C GLY A 82 7.02 1.31 -3.79
N ILE A 83 7.33 0.19 -3.13
CA ILE A 83 8.45 -0.68 -3.50
C ILE A 83 8.16 -1.37 -4.84
N ILE A 84 6.95 -1.89 -5.03
CA ILE A 84 6.55 -2.57 -6.28
C ILE A 84 6.59 -1.59 -7.45
N VAL A 85 6.02 -0.40 -7.31
CA VAL A 85 6.03 0.63 -8.35
C VAL A 85 7.47 1.07 -8.67
N GLY A 86 8.29 1.31 -7.65
CA GLY A 86 9.70 1.64 -7.82
C GLY A 86 10.49 0.53 -8.51
N ALA A 87 10.26 -0.73 -8.14
CA ALA A 87 10.89 -1.89 -8.76
C ALA A 87 10.48 -2.06 -10.23
N ILE A 88 9.20 -1.86 -10.56
CA ILE A 88 8.72 -1.91 -11.96
C ILE A 88 9.35 -0.79 -12.78
N LEU A 89 9.36 0.45 -12.27
CA LEU A 89 9.99 1.58 -12.98
C LEU A 89 11.51 1.40 -13.12
N PHE A 90 12.17 0.76 -12.16
CA PHE A 90 13.57 0.39 -12.26
C PHE A 90 13.81 -0.72 -13.31
N VAL A 91 12.95 -1.73 -13.41
CA VAL A 91 13.06 -2.76 -14.45
C VAL A 91 12.77 -2.19 -15.84
N VAL A 92 11.79 -1.29 -15.96
CA VAL A 92 11.37 -0.70 -17.24
C VAL A 92 12.26 0.48 -17.66
N GLY A 93 12.80 1.26 -16.71
CA GLY A 93 13.60 2.45 -16.96
C GLY A 93 15.10 2.30 -16.65
N GLY A 94 15.51 1.23 -15.96
CA GLY A 94 16.87 0.96 -15.51
C GLY A 94 17.64 0.03 -16.44
N GLY A 95 17.57 0.32 -17.74
CA GLY A 95 18.37 -0.27 -18.80
C GLY A 95 18.76 0.79 -19.82
N ASN A 96 19.34 1.90 -19.35
CA ASN A 96 19.79 3.11 -20.06
C ASN A 96 18.74 4.25 -20.23
#